data_AF-A0A0D0DDH9-F1
#
_entry.id   AF-A0A0D0DDH9-F1
#
_cell.length_a   1.000
_cell.length_b   1.000
_cell.length_c   1.000
_cell.angle_alpha   90.00
_cell.angle_beta   90.00
_cell.angle_gamma   90.00
#
_symmetry.space_group_name_H-M   'P 1'
#
loop_
_entity.id
_entity.type
_entity.pdbx_description
1 polymer ?
#
loop_
_entity_poly.entity_id
_entity_poly.type
_entity_poly.pdbx_seq_one_letter_code
_entity_poly.pdbx_strand_id
1 'polypeptide(L)'
;MSSLDAVLDSLQLLDYMSVAGAAAVCYDYILTFSREVSWLAGRSWSVMSMLFIAARYLGLALAIFLSGAATFHIFMWGGLIYIFVTKAIMILRVAVMFNHPKRTMYILSFLYFLVVIEQFIMYFLWIGPHTDLIFSTANLADDTICSIQLGRNVMFPIYGGIPVGLFDLLILALSLYRFAVHAVETRKMLGRTKVNVYMRLLFE
;
A
#
# COMPACT_ATOMS: atom_id res chain seq x y z
N MET A 1 17.97 -32.70 -11.84
CA MET A 1 17.77 -31.23 -11.93
C MET A 1 18.18 -30.67 -10.60
N SER A 2 19.22 -29.84 -10.59
CA SER A 2 19.88 -29.43 -9.36
C SER A 2 19.04 -28.38 -8.63
N SER A 3 19.11 -28.32 -7.30
CA SER A 3 18.44 -27.28 -6.50
C SER A 3 18.88 -25.86 -6.87
N LEU A 4 20.02 -25.72 -7.57
CA LEU A 4 20.58 -24.45 -8.04
C LEU A 4 19.76 -23.86 -9.21
N ASP A 5 19.41 -24.69 -10.19
CA ASP A 5 18.64 -24.28 -11.36
C ASP A 5 17.26 -23.74 -10.95
N ALA A 6 16.63 -24.38 -9.97
CA ALA A 6 15.34 -23.96 -9.43
C ALA A 6 15.40 -22.60 -8.70
N VAL A 7 16.50 -22.30 -8.01
CA VAL A 7 16.68 -21.01 -7.34
C VAL A 7 16.95 -19.91 -8.37
N LEU A 8 17.77 -20.19 -9.38
CA LEU A 8 18.09 -19.23 -10.44
C LEU A 8 16.86 -18.88 -11.28
N ASP A 9 16.04 -19.87 -11.64
CA ASP A 9 14.76 -19.67 -12.32
C ASP A 9 13.79 -18.85 -11.48
N SER A 10 13.75 -19.08 -10.15
CA SER A 10 12.87 -18.32 -9.25
C SER A 10 13.26 -16.85 -9.15
N LEU A 11 14.57 -16.54 -9.16
CA LEU A 11 15.09 -15.17 -9.17
C LEU A 11 14.78 -14.47 -10.48
N GLN A 12 14.99 -15.14 -11.61
CA GLN A 12 14.64 -14.59 -12.92
C GLN A 12 13.15 -14.31 -13.04
N LEU A 13 12.30 -15.22 -12.57
CA LEU A 13 10.84 -15.04 -12.59
C LEU A 13 10.42 -13.84 -11.73
N LEU A 14 11.05 -13.64 -10.58
CA LEU A 14 10.81 -12.49 -9.72
C LEU A 14 11.21 -11.18 -10.42
N ASP A 15 12.36 -11.13 -11.09
CA ASP A 15 12.82 -9.96 -11.83
C ASP A 15 11.88 -9.63 -13.00
N TYR A 16 11.45 -10.63 -13.78
CA TYR A 16 10.49 -10.42 -14.87
C TYR A 16 9.13 -9.91 -14.35
N MET A 17 8.64 -10.47 -13.24
CA MET A 17 7.39 -10.03 -12.61
C MET A 17 7.51 -8.61 -12.04
N SER A 18 8.67 -8.26 -11.47
CA SER A 18 8.98 -6.92 -10.98
C SER A 18 8.96 -5.89 -12.12
N VAL A 19 9.65 -6.19 -13.23
CA VAL A 19 9.68 -5.32 -14.42
C VAL A 19 8.29 -5.19 -15.05
N ALA A 20 7.54 -6.28 -15.17
CA ALA A 20 6.17 -6.25 -15.67
C ALA A 20 5.24 -5.41 -14.76
N GLY A 21 5.40 -5.55 -13.44
CA GLY A 21 4.68 -4.74 -12.45
C GLY A 21 5.02 -3.26 -12.56
N ALA A 22 6.31 -2.91 -12.65
CA ALA A 22 6.75 -1.54 -12.84
C ALA A 22 6.23 -0.95 -14.15
N ALA A 23 6.27 -1.71 -15.24
CA ALA A 23 5.73 -1.28 -16.54
C ALA A 23 4.21 -1.03 -16.48
N ALA A 24 3.45 -1.90 -15.80
CA ALA A 24 2.01 -1.72 -15.63
C ALA A 24 1.69 -0.46 -14.80
N VAL A 25 2.42 -0.22 -13.70
CA VAL A 25 2.26 0.99 -12.87
C VAL A 25 2.62 2.25 -13.66
N CYS A 26 3.72 2.23 -14.43
CA CYS A 26 4.11 3.33 -15.30
C CYS A 26 3.05 3.60 -16.39
N TYR A 27 2.45 2.56 -16.96
CA TYR A 27 1.41 2.69 -17.97
C TYR A 27 0.13 3.33 -17.40
N ASP A 28 -0.35 2.84 -16.25
CA ASP A 28 -1.48 3.44 -15.56
C ASP A 28 -1.19 4.91 -15.19
N TYR A 29 0.06 5.19 -14.80
CA TYR A 29 0.51 6.55 -14.48
C TYR A 29 0.37 7.50 -15.67
N ILE A 30 0.87 7.11 -16.84
CA ILE A 30 0.81 7.92 -18.07
C ILE A 30 -0.66 8.20 -18.46
N LEU A 31 -1.53 7.21 -18.35
CA LEU A 31 -2.95 7.36 -18.67
C LEU A 31 -3.67 8.36 -17.76
N THR A 32 -3.37 8.34 -16.47
CA THR A 32 -4.04 9.21 -15.50
C THR A 32 -3.38 10.59 -15.36
N PHE A 33 -2.14 10.77 -15.83
CA PHE A 33 -1.40 12.04 -15.77
C PHE A 33 -2.11 13.20 -16.51
N SER A 34 -2.67 12.94 -17.69
CA SER A 34 -3.38 13.98 -18.47
C SER A 34 -4.57 14.58 -17.70
N ARG A 35 -5.33 13.72 -17.01
CA ARG A 35 -6.44 14.16 -16.16
C ARG A 35 -5.96 14.92 -14.94
N GLU A 36 -4.84 14.51 -14.34
CA GLU A 36 -4.27 15.18 -13.17
C GLU A 36 -3.78 16.59 -13.47
N VAL A 37 -3.05 16.77 -14.58
CA VAL A 37 -2.58 18.09 -15.01
C VAL A 37 -3.77 19.03 -15.27
N SER A 38 -4.82 18.53 -15.93
CA SER A 38 -6.03 19.33 -16.16
C SER A 38 -6.75 19.73 -14.87
N TRP A 39 -6.69 18.90 -13.83
CA TRP A 39 -7.32 19.16 -12.53
C TRP A 39 -6.49 20.08 -11.64
N LEU A 40 -5.16 20.01 -11.75
CA LEU A 40 -4.22 20.85 -11.00
C LEU A 40 -4.05 22.25 -11.60
N ALA A 41 -4.25 22.41 -12.92
CA ALA A 41 -3.99 23.66 -13.63
C ALA A 41 -4.88 24.86 -13.21
N GLY A 42 -5.94 24.66 -12.42
CA GLY A 42 -6.88 25.73 -12.06
C GLY A 42 -7.36 25.75 -10.61
N ARG A 43 -6.79 24.95 -9.70
CA ARG A 43 -7.32 24.78 -8.34
C ARG A 43 -6.29 25.07 -7.25
N SER A 44 -6.74 25.66 -6.14
CA SER A 44 -5.91 25.84 -4.94
C SER A 44 -5.52 24.50 -4.33
N TRP A 45 -4.26 24.39 -3.91
CA TRP A 45 -3.68 23.16 -3.37
C TRP A 45 -4.32 22.81 -2.03
N SER A 46 -5.23 21.84 -2.03
CA SER A 46 -5.78 21.25 -0.81
C SER A 46 -4.80 20.24 -0.21
N VAL A 47 -4.82 20.07 1.11
CA VAL A 47 -4.09 19.02 1.82
C VAL A 47 -4.37 17.64 1.21
N MET A 48 -5.60 17.39 0.76
CA MET A 48 -5.95 16.16 0.05
C MET A 48 -5.23 15.98 -1.29
N SER A 49 -5.06 17.06 -2.05
CA SER A 49 -4.32 17.03 -3.31
C SER A 49 -2.83 16.74 -3.08
N MET A 50 -2.25 17.36 -2.04
CA MET A 50 -0.86 17.12 -1.62
C MET A 50 -0.64 15.65 -1.20
N LEU A 51 -1.51 15.10 -0.35
CA LEU A 51 -1.42 13.68 0.06
C LEU A 51 -1.56 12.74 -1.13
N PHE A 52 -2.49 13.04 -2.05
CA PHE A 52 -2.73 12.20 -3.22
C PHE A 52 -1.51 12.18 -4.16
N ILE A 53 -0.92 13.35 -4.44
CA ILE A 53 0.32 13.46 -5.21
C ILE A 53 1.46 12.72 -4.48
N ALA A 54 1.65 12.97 -3.18
CA ALA A 54 2.70 12.30 -2.42
C ALA A 54 2.58 10.77 -2.47
N ALA A 55 1.39 10.21 -2.23
CA ALA A 55 1.17 8.77 -2.34
C ALA A 55 1.52 8.25 -3.74
N ARG A 56 1.05 8.95 -4.78
CA ARG A 56 1.18 8.52 -6.17
C ARG A 56 2.62 8.52 -6.67
N TYR A 57 3.36 9.60 -6.47
CA TYR A 57 4.75 9.70 -6.93
C TYR A 57 5.71 8.87 -6.08
N LEU A 58 5.45 8.75 -4.78
CA LEU A 58 6.21 7.86 -3.91
C LEU A 58 5.98 6.39 -4.28
N GLY A 59 4.74 6.00 -4.59
CA GLY A 59 4.40 4.66 -5.07
C GLY A 59 5.07 4.33 -6.40
N LEU A 60 5.10 5.28 -7.34
CA LEU A 60 5.81 5.12 -8.62
C LEU A 60 7.33 4.97 -8.41
N ALA A 61 7.93 5.81 -7.56
CA ALA A 61 9.34 5.70 -7.22
C ALA A 61 9.66 4.32 -6.62
N LEU A 62 8.86 3.85 -5.66
CA LEU A 62 9.02 2.52 -5.07
C LEU A 62 8.90 1.38 -6.08
N ALA A 63 7.95 1.47 -7.02
CA ALA A 63 7.77 0.46 -8.06
C ALA A 63 8.98 0.39 -9.01
N ILE A 64 9.61 1.53 -9.31
CA ILE A 64 10.82 1.60 -10.15
C ILE A 64 12.06 1.10 -9.39
N PHE A 65 12.18 1.43 -8.09
CA PHE A 65 13.33 1.01 -7.27
C PHE A 65 13.33 -0.47 -6.86
N LEU A 66 12.23 -1.20 -7.12
CA LEU A 66 12.12 -2.64 -6.85
C LEU A 66 13.12 -3.48 -7.68
N SER A 67 13.76 -2.92 -8.71
CA SER A 67 14.70 -3.62 -9.60
C SER A 67 16.18 -3.60 -9.17
N GLY A 68 16.52 -3.20 -7.93
CA GLY A 68 17.91 -3.08 -7.48
C GLY A 68 18.17 -3.53 -6.03
N ALA A 69 19.21 -4.36 -5.83
CA ALA A 69 19.57 -4.92 -4.52
C ALA A 69 20.19 -3.91 -3.53
N ALA A 70 20.83 -2.83 -4.02
CA ALA A 70 21.46 -1.80 -3.18
C ALA A 70 20.46 -0.86 -2.47
N THR A 71 19.16 -1.05 -2.70
CA THR A 71 18.07 -0.14 -2.32
C THR A 71 17.11 -0.70 -1.27
N PHE A 72 17.43 -1.82 -0.62
CA PHE A 72 16.53 -2.48 0.35
C PHE A 72 16.07 -1.55 1.48
N HIS A 73 16.97 -0.73 2.04
CA HIS A 73 16.59 0.24 3.08
C HIS A 73 15.65 1.33 2.55
N ILE A 74 15.93 1.87 1.36
CA ILE A 74 15.09 2.91 0.73
C ILE A 74 13.71 2.34 0.41
N PHE A 75 13.65 1.10 -0.07
CA PHE A 75 12.40 0.40 -0.33
C PHE A 75 11.57 0.20 0.94
N MET A 76 12.20 -0.27 2.01
CA MET A 76 11.48 -0.56 3.25
C MET A 76 10.99 0.72 3.94
N TRP A 77 11.83 1.77 4.02
CA TRP A 77 11.42 3.06 4.60
C TRP A 77 10.43 3.82 3.72
N GLY A 78 10.63 3.82 2.40
CA GLY A 78 9.69 4.44 1.47
C GLY A 78 8.35 3.70 1.45
N GLY A 79 8.36 2.36 1.51
CA GLY A 79 7.16 1.53 1.63
C GLY A 79 6.36 1.85 2.89
N LEU A 80 7.03 2.04 4.03
CA LEU A 80 6.38 2.52 5.26
C LEU A 80 5.69 3.86 5.05
N ILE A 81 6.40 4.85 4.48
CA ILE A 81 5.82 6.17 4.22
C ILE A 81 4.61 6.06 3.28
N TYR A 82 4.71 5.24 2.23
CA TYR A 82 3.60 4.99 1.30
C TYR A 82 2.37 4.39 1.98
N ILE A 83 2.57 3.39 2.85
CA ILE A 83 1.50 2.81 3.67
C ILE A 83 0.90 3.92 4.55
N PHE A 84 1.72 4.74 5.21
CA PHE A 84 1.22 5.82 6.07
C PHE A 84 0.32 6.80 5.30
N VAL A 85 0.76 7.25 4.13
CA VAL A 85 0.01 8.22 3.32
C VAL A 85 -1.27 7.61 2.76
N THR A 86 -1.22 6.38 2.22
CA THR A 86 -2.40 5.72 1.65
C THR A 86 -3.48 5.45 2.70
N LYS A 87 -3.11 5.02 3.92
CA LYS A 87 -4.05 4.86 5.02
C LYS A 87 -4.66 6.19 5.46
N ALA A 88 -3.87 7.27 5.54
CA ALA A 88 -4.41 8.59 5.87
C ALA A 88 -5.47 9.06 4.85
N ILE A 89 -5.24 8.80 3.56
CA ILE A 89 -6.23 9.09 2.50
C ILE A 89 -7.50 8.26 2.70
N MET A 90 -7.37 6.95 2.99
CA MET A 90 -8.53 6.09 3.26
C MET A 90 -9.34 6.56 4.47
N ILE A 91 -8.67 6.90 5.58
CA ILE A 91 -9.29 7.43 6.80
C ILE A 91 -10.09 8.69 6.48
N LEU A 92 -9.51 9.64 5.72
CA LEU A 92 -10.23 10.85 5.38
C LEU A 92 -11.44 10.57 4.47
N ARG A 93 -11.28 9.71 3.44
CA ARG A 93 -12.39 9.32 2.55
C ARG A 93 -13.55 8.73 3.34
N VAL A 94 -13.25 7.84 4.30
CA VAL A 94 -14.27 7.23 5.17
C VAL A 94 -14.86 8.28 6.11
N ALA A 95 -14.05 9.13 6.74
CA ALA A 95 -14.52 10.15 7.68
C ALA A 95 -15.52 11.13 7.04
N VAL A 96 -15.27 11.56 5.80
CA VAL A 96 -16.19 12.44 5.05
C VAL A 96 -17.53 11.75 4.74
N MET A 97 -17.55 10.42 4.67
CA MET A 97 -18.77 9.65 4.39
C MET A 97 -19.74 9.60 5.58
N PHE A 98 -19.32 9.98 6.79
CA PHE A 98 -20.16 9.98 7.99
C PHE A 98 -20.74 11.37 8.30
N ASN A 99 -21.92 11.41 8.91
CA ASN A 99 -22.61 12.66 9.25
C ASN A 99 -21.84 13.55 10.24
N HIS A 100 -20.89 13.00 11.00
CA HIS A 100 -20.03 13.74 11.93
C HIS A 100 -18.54 13.56 11.56
N PRO A 101 -18.07 14.25 10.50
CA PRO A 101 -16.76 13.97 9.92
C PRO A 101 -15.61 14.22 10.90
N LYS A 102 -15.71 15.24 11.76
CA LYS A 102 -14.67 15.55 12.76
C LYS A 102 -14.52 14.43 13.80
N ARG A 103 -15.63 13.95 14.37
CA ARG A 103 -15.59 12.90 15.41
C ARG A 103 -15.09 11.57 14.86
N THR A 104 -15.58 11.16 13.70
CA THR A 104 -15.12 9.92 13.05
C THR A 104 -13.66 10.02 12.65
N MET A 105 -13.20 11.17 12.15
CA MET A 105 -11.80 11.41 11.83
C MET A 105 -10.91 11.27 13.07
N TYR A 106 -11.27 11.89 14.20
CA TYR A 106 -10.48 11.78 15.44
C TYR A 106 -10.40 10.34 15.96
N ILE A 107 -11.52 9.62 15.99
CA ILE A 107 -11.55 8.23 16.47
C ILE A 107 -10.70 7.33 15.57
N LEU A 108 -10.89 7.43 14.26
CA LEU A 108 -10.19 6.56 13.30
C LEU A 108 -8.70 6.91 13.22
N SER A 109 -8.35 8.20 13.32
CA SER A 109 -6.96 8.65 13.39
C SER A 109 -6.27 8.24 14.69
N PHE A 110 -6.96 8.26 15.83
CA PHE A 110 -6.41 7.80 17.11
C PHE A 110 -6.15 6.28 17.06
N LEU A 111 -7.12 5.51 16.58
CA LEU A 111 -6.96 4.06 16.42
C LEU A 111 -5.80 3.74 15.46
N TYR A 112 -5.69 4.49 14.37
CA TYR A 112 -4.59 4.35 13.44
C TYR A 112 -3.23 4.66 14.08
N PHE A 113 -3.14 5.72 14.89
CA PHE A 113 -1.91 6.09 15.59
C PHE A 113 -1.41 4.96 16.51
N LEU A 114 -2.31 4.24 17.18
CA LEU A 114 -1.94 3.07 17.98
C LEU A 114 -1.32 1.95 17.12
N VAL A 115 -1.89 1.69 15.93
CA VAL A 115 -1.33 0.73 14.98
C VAL A 115 0.05 1.20 14.48
N VAL A 116 0.22 2.50 14.22
CA VAL A 116 1.53 3.07 13.82
C VAL A 116 2.60 2.86 14.88
N ILE A 117 2.28 3.10 16.15
CA ILE A 117 3.23 2.90 17.25
C ILE A 117 3.68 1.44 17.32
N GLU A 118 2.74 0.50 17.21
CA GLU A 118 3.02 -0.93 17.22
C GLU A 118 3.94 -1.31 16.05
N GLN A 119 3.63 -0.87 14.83
CA GLN A 119 4.48 -1.09 13.65
C GLN A 119 5.88 -0.51 13.83
N PHE A 120 5.98 0.69 14.39
CA PHE A 120 7.27 1.34 14.62
C PHE A 120 8.13 0.56 15.62
N ILE A 121 7.52 0.09 16.71
CA ILE A 121 8.21 -0.76 17.70
C ILE A 121 8.65 -2.07 17.04
N MET A 122 7.80 -2.72 16.28
CA MET A 122 8.12 -3.98 15.58
C MET A 122 9.28 -3.79 14.61
N TYR A 123 9.25 -2.72 13.82
CA TYR A 123 10.28 -2.41 12.83
C TYR A 123 11.62 -2.06 13.50
N PHE A 124 11.59 -1.27 14.58
CA PHE A 124 12.77 -0.95 15.37
C PHE A 124 13.36 -2.19 16.05
N LEU A 125 12.52 -3.10 16.56
CA LEU A 125 12.98 -4.35 17.13
C LEU A 125 13.56 -5.30 16.08
N TRP A 126 13.09 -5.24 14.84
CA TRP A 126 13.50 -6.14 13.75
C TRP A 126 14.78 -5.71 13.02
N ILE A 127 14.96 -4.40 12.80
CA ILE A 127 16.06 -3.80 12.02
C ILE A 127 17.03 -3.00 12.92
N GLY A 128 16.74 -2.91 14.22
CA GLY A 128 17.49 -2.09 15.16
C GLY A 128 18.95 -2.48 15.35
N PRO A 129 19.77 -1.58 15.93
CA PRO A 129 21.22 -1.75 16.08
C PRO A 129 21.65 -2.90 17.00
N HIS A 130 20.71 -3.61 17.64
CA HIS A 130 20.97 -4.74 18.54
C HIS A 130 20.55 -6.09 17.96
N THR A 131 20.13 -6.17 16.70
CA THR A 131 19.90 -7.44 16.03
C THR A 131 21.19 -7.94 15.40
N ASP A 132 21.68 -9.09 15.88
CA ASP A 132 22.74 -9.88 15.28
C ASP A 132 22.30 -10.34 13.87
N LEU A 133 22.37 -9.44 12.90
CA LEU A 133 22.28 -9.75 11.48
C LEU A 133 23.56 -10.49 11.12
N ILE A 134 23.52 -11.82 11.23
CA ILE A 134 24.62 -12.66 10.80
C ILE A 134 24.54 -12.75 9.27
N PHE A 135 25.40 -11.98 8.61
CA PHE A 135 25.66 -12.16 7.18
C PHE A 135 26.45 -13.47 7.05
N SER A 136 25.78 -14.55 6.65
CA SER A 136 26.46 -15.80 6.35
C SER A 136 26.74 -15.82 4.86
N THR A 137 28.00 -15.62 4.49
CA THR A 137 28.47 -15.80 3.12
C THR A 137 28.60 -17.29 2.85
N ALA A 138 27.64 -17.85 2.10
CA ALA A 138 27.74 -19.23 1.64
C ALA A 138 28.51 -19.23 0.30
N ASN A 139 29.67 -19.88 0.28
CA ASN A 139 30.42 -20.09 -0.97
C ASN A 139 29.76 -21.25 -1.72
N LEU A 140 29.17 -20.98 -2.88
CA LEU A 140 28.55 -22.01 -3.71
C LEU A 140 29.12 -21.90 -5.13
N ALA A 141 29.98 -22.85 -5.49
CA ALA A 141 30.59 -22.98 -6.83
C ALA A 141 31.23 -21.69 -7.37
N ASP A 142 32.25 -21.18 -6.67
CA ASP A 142 33.03 -19.96 -6.99
C ASP A 142 32.31 -18.60 -6.92
N ASP A 143 31.00 -18.57 -6.64
CA ASP A 143 30.27 -17.32 -6.33
C ASP A 143 29.89 -17.21 -4.85
N THR A 144 30.12 -16.03 -4.27
CA THR A 144 29.77 -15.71 -2.89
C THR A 144 28.30 -15.27 -2.81
N ILE A 145 27.43 -16.13 -2.29
CA ILE A 145 26.02 -15.79 -2.09
C ILE A 145 25.88 -15.21 -0.68
N CYS A 146 25.40 -13.98 -0.60
CA CYS A 146 25.12 -13.30 0.66
C CYS A 146 23.76 -13.81 1.19
N SER A 147 23.78 -14.74 2.15
CA SER A 147 22.55 -15.23 2.77
C SER A 147 22.30 -14.48 4.07
N ILE A 148 21.14 -13.83 4.16
CA ILE A 148 20.69 -13.15 5.37
C ILE A 148 20.12 -14.23 6.30
N GLN A 149 20.88 -14.65 7.31
CA GLN A 149 20.32 -15.48 8.38
C GLN A 149 19.66 -14.58 9.42
N LEU A 150 18.33 -14.49 9.36
CA LEU A 150 17.51 -13.89 10.42
C LEU A 150 17.69 -14.70 11.71
N GLY A 151 18.44 -14.16 12.68
CA GLY A 151 18.58 -14.75 14.01
C GLY A 151 17.30 -14.76 14.86
N ARG A 152 16.20 -14.17 14.35
CA ARG A 152 14.90 -14.08 15.04
C ARG A 152 13.81 -14.79 14.24
N ASN A 153 12.97 -15.58 14.93
CA ASN A 153 11.87 -16.33 14.33
C ASN A 153 11.00 -15.45 13.41
N VAL A 154 10.79 -15.90 12.17
CA VAL A 154 9.90 -15.31 11.16
C VAL A 154 8.46 -15.06 11.62
N MET A 155 8.08 -15.59 12.79
CA MET A 155 6.77 -15.35 13.39
C MET A 155 6.55 -13.92 13.88
N PHE A 156 7.62 -13.19 14.25
CA PHE A 156 7.50 -11.84 14.79
C PHE A 156 6.82 -10.85 13.82
N PRO A 157 7.26 -10.70 12.56
CA PRO A 157 6.59 -9.82 11.59
C PRO A 157 5.16 -10.28 11.25
N ILE A 158 4.86 -11.59 11.34
CA ILE A 158 3.52 -12.11 11.07
C ILE A 158 2.52 -11.61 12.13
N TYR A 159 2.88 -11.65 13.41
CA TYR A 159 2.02 -11.13 14.49
C TYR A 159 1.86 -9.62 14.42
N GLY A 160 2.91 -8.89 14.04
CA GLY A 160 2.84 -7.45 13.79
C GLY A 160 1.90 -7.08 12.64
N GLY A 161 1.67 -7.97 11.67
CA GLY A 161 0.72 -7.71 10.58
C GLY A 161 -0.75 -7.74 11.00
N ILE A 162 -1.09 -8.37 12.13
CA ILE A 162 -2.48 -8.63 12.54
C ILE A 162 -3.24 -7.33 12.87
N PRO A 163 -2.71 -6.40 13.69
CA PRO A 163 -3.40 -5.14 13.99
C PRO A 163 -3.66 -4.29 12.74
N VAL A 164 -2.73 -4.29 11.78
CA VAL A 164 -2.88 -3.60 10.50
C VAL A 164 -4.02 -4.21 9.68
N GLY A 165 -4.06 -5.53 9.56
CA GLY A 165 -5.12 -6.23 8.86
C GLY A 165 -6.50 -6.04 9.48
N LEU A 166 -6.58 -6.02 10.82
CA LEU A 166 -7.82 -5.74 11.55
C LEU A 166 -8.32 -4.32 11.31
N PHE A 167 -7.41 -3.34 11.33
CA PHE A 167 -7.75 -1.95 11.04
C PHE A 167 -8.26 -1.77 9.61
N ASP A 168 -7.66 -2.47 8.65
CA ASP A 168 -8.10 -2.48 7.26
C ASP A 168 -9.48 -3.09 7.08
N LEU A 169 -9.73 -4.21 7.76
CA LEU A 169 -11.04 -4.86 7.77
C LEU A 169 -12.10 -3.93 8.38
N LEU A 170 -11.76 -3.18 9.42
CA LEU A 170 -12.64 -2.19 10.03
C LEU A 170 -12.95 -1.04 9.06
N ILE A 171 -11.95 -0.48 8.38
CA ILE A 171 -12.17 0.57 7.35
C ILE A 171 -13.05 0.04 6.22
N LEU A 172 -12.76 -1.17 5.74
CA LEU A 172 -13.54 -1.85 4.70
C LEU A 172 -14.99 -2.00 5.15
N ALA A 173 -15.23 -2.54 6.35
CA ALA A 173 -16.57 -2.75 6.90
C ALA A 173 -17.35 -1.43 7.02
N LEU A 174 -16.72 -0.36 7.53
CA LEU A 174 -17.35 0.97 7.63
C LEU A 174 -17.70 1.55 6.25
N SER A 175 -16.82 1.39 5.27
CA SER A 175 -17.05 1.86 3.90
C SER A 175 -18.21 1.12 3.23
N LEU A 176 -18.26 -0.21 3.38
CA LEU A 176 -19.34 -1.05 2.84
C LEU A 176 -20.67 -0.76 3.53
N TYR A 177 -20.66 -0.59 4.85
CA TYR A 177 -21.84 -0.23 5.62
C TYR A 177 -22.46 1.08 5.12
N ARG A 178 -21.65 2.15 4.99
CA ARG A 178 -22.17 3.43 4.50
C ARG A 178 -22.56 3.37 3.03
N PHE A 179 -21.85 2.62 2.21
CA PHE A 179 -22.23 2.40 0.82
C PHE A 179 -23.60 1.71 0.73
N ALA A 180 -23.84 0.68 1.54
CA ALA A 180 -25.12 -0.01 1.59
C ALA A 180 -26.25 0.90 2.10
N VAL A 181 -26.03 1.65 3.17
CA VAL A 181 -27.01 2.61 3.71
C VAL A 181 -27.34 3.67 2.65
N HIS A 182 -26.32 4.26 2.02
CA HIS A 182 -26.51 5.25 0.97
C HIS A 182 -27.26 4.66 -0.22
N ALA A 183 -26.89 3.47 -0.69
CA ALA A 183 -27.59 2.80 -1.79
C ALA A 183 -29.06 2.51 -1.45
N VAL A 184 -29.37 2.11 -0.21
CA VAL A 184 -30.75 1.91 0.26
C VAL A 184 -31.52 3.23 0.31
N GLU A 185 -30.90 4.29 0.82
CA GLU A 185 -31.51 5.62 0.92
C GLU A 185 -31.77 6.22 -0.47
N THR A 186 -30.79 6.14 -1.37
CA THR A 186 -30.91 6.51 -2.78
C THR A 186 -32.00 5.68 -3.47
N ARG A 187 -32.11 4.37 -3.19
CA ARG A 187 -33.18 3.52 -3.71
C ARG A 187 -34.56 3.92 -3.19
N LYS A 188 -34.67 4.32 -1.92
CA LYS A 188 -35.92 4.83 -1.33
C LYS A 188 -36.33 6.17 -1.93
N MET A 189 -35.38 7.09 -2.16
CA MET A 189 -35.68 8.40 -2.76
C MET A 189 -36.05 8.31 -4.24
N LEU A 190 -35.44 7.40 -5.01
CA LEU A 190 -35.66 7.30 -6.47
C LEU A 190 -36.76 6.31 -6.88
N GLY A 191 -37.29 5.51 -5.94
CA GLY A 191 -38.45 4.62 -6.17
C GLY A 191 -38.26 3.51 -7.22
N ARG A 192 -37.09 3.43 -7.88
CA ARG A 192 -36.75 2.44 -8.91
C ARG A 192 -35.24 2.25 -8.98
N THR A 193 -34.82 1.03 -9.26
CA THR A 193 -33.44 0.69 -9.68
C THR A 193 -33.18 1.27 -11.08
N LYS A 194 -33.09 2.60 -11.22
CA LYS A 194 -32.49 3.17 -12.42
C LYS A 194 -31.00 2.90 -12.34
N VAL A 195 -30.60 1.83 -13.02
CA VAL A 195 -29.23 1.58 -13.45
C VAL A 195 -28.64 2.91 -13.91
N ASN A 196 -27.56 3.32 -13.25
CA ASN A 196 -26.85 4.56 -13.54
C ASN A 196 -26.62 4.63 -15.06
N VAL A 197 -26.85 5.77 -15.70
CA VAL A 197 -26.67 5.95 -17.16
C VAL A 197 -25.26 5.49 -17.61
N TYR A 198 -24.28 5.60 -16.72
CA TYR A 198 -22.92 5.08 -16.89
C TYR A 198 -22.79 3.56 -16.99
N MET A 199 -23.69 2.78 -16.36
CA MET A 199 -23.72 1.32 -16.53
C MET A 199 -24.33 0.92 -17.88
N ARG A 200 -25.22 1.74 -18.45
CA ARG A 200 -25.80 1.46 -19.78
C ARG A 200 -24.77 1.65 -20.90
N LEU A 201 -23.85 2.61 -20.76
CA LEU A 201 -22.73 2.85 -21.67
C LEU A 201 -21.62 1.78 -21.61
N LEU A 202 -21.67 0.86 -20.65
CA LEU A 202 -20.69 -0.21 -20.48
C LEU A 202 -21.14 -1.53 -21.14
N PHE A 203 -22.39 -1.58 -21.59
CA PHE A 203 -23.03 -2.73 -22.24
C PHE A 203 -23.48 -2.42 -23.68
N GLU A 204 -23.09 -1.26 -24.22
CA GLU A 204 -23.34 -0.80 -25.59
C GLU A 204 -21.98 -0.52 -26.24
#